data_AF-A0A2T9X304-F1
#
_entry.id   AF-A0A2T9X304-F1
#
_cell.length_a   1.000
_cell.length_b   1.000
_cell.length_c   1.000
_cell.angle_alpha   90.00
_cell.angle_beta   90.00
_cell.angle_gamma   90.00
#
_symmetry.space_group_name_H-M   'P 1'
#
loop_
_entity.id
_entity.type
_entity.pdbx_description
1 polymer ?
#
loop_
_entity_poly.entity_id
_entity_poly.type
_entity_poly.pdbx_seq_one_letter_code
_entity_poly.pdbx_strand_id
1 'polypeptide(L)'
;MTHIPRILISSDRSDSGKTLISSGLMRALSKRIKVRPFKAGPDFIDTGYHKIATRGIPSINLDLFIMGKENVINSLIKYSKGYDISIIEGVMGLYDGIGLDYSTYQLSEITKTPIILIINCENIGSTAGAIIKGLKDYGNAKIAGVIFNKISSEGHFNYCKSSVKDTEVLGYIPFSKDVIVPSRHLGLYTTEDYNPEKAINTISKLLEEYVDIDKIMEIANSAEDLPEVSDLEIQDTEKKVAAIAYDAAFNFYYQENIDILKRKFQIKFFSPLNGETVEDPDLIYIGGGYPELYLKELESSITSSWIKKESYKGTKILAECGGL
;
A
#
# COMPACT_ATOMS: atom_id res chain seq x y z
N MET A 1 9.43 12.69 -21.30
CA MET A 1 9.80 11.78 -20.19
C MET A 1 9.56 12.52 -18.89
N THR A 2 9.01 11.86 -17.88
CA THR A 2 8.64 12.49 -16.61
C THR A 2 9.53 11.98 -15.48
N HIS A 3 10.27 12.89 -14.84
CA HIS A 3 11.03 12.58 -13.64
C HIS A 3 10.13 12.58 -12.42
N ILE A 4 10.12 11.48 -11.68
CA ILE A 4 9.31 11.30 -10.47
C ILE A 4 10.21 10.66 -9.40
N PRO A 5 10.58 11.41 -8.33
CA PRO A 5 11.31 10.83 -7.22
C PRO A 5 10.50 9.70 -6.58
N ARG A 6 11.09 8.51 -6.51
CA ARG A 6 10.37 7.32 -6.04
C ARG A 6 11.28 6.22 -5.52
N ILE A 7 10.75 5.48 -4.55
CA ILE A 7 11.37 4.29 -3.98
C ILE A 7 10.36 3.16 -3.87
N LEU A 8 10.86 1.93 -3.96
CA LEU A 8 10.10 0.73 -3.66
C LEU A 8 10.67 0.09 -2.40
N ILE A 9 9.83 -0.13 -1.40
CA ILE A 9 10.19 -0.80 -0.15
C ILE A 9 9.80 -2.27 -0.27
N SER A 10 10.78 -3.15 -0.16
CA SER A 10 10.56 -4.61 -0.20
C SER A 10 11.27 -5.31 0.95
N SER A 11 11.19 -6.64 1.01
CA SER A 11 11.86 -7.47 2.00
C SER A 11 12.15 -8.85 1.44
N ASP A 12 12.84 -9.65 2.23
CA ASP A 12 13.15 -11.05 1.90
C ASP A 12 11.94 -11.99 2.02
N ARG A 13 10.98 -11.68 2.90
CA ARG A 13 9.76 -12.46 3.15
C ARG A 13 8.63 -11.60 3.72
N SER A 14 7.43 -12.18 3.84
CA SER A 14 6.35 -11.60 4.65
C SER A 14 6.75 -11.44 6.12
N ASP A 15 6.09 -10.54 6.85
CA ASP A 15 6.34 -10.28 8.29
C ASP A 15 7.75 -9.78 8.66
N SER A 16 8.52 -9.27 7.68
CA SER A 16 9.80 -8.58 7.96
C SER A 16 9.62 -7.16 8.52
N GLY A 17 8.38 -6.68 8.67
CA GLY A 17 8.04 -5.35 9.19
C GLY A 17 7.95 -4.24 8.14
N LYS A 18 7.82 -4.61 6.85
CA LYS A 18 7.70 -3.67 5.72
C LYS A 18 6.64 -2.60 5.98
N THR A 19 5.41 -3.00 6.28
CA THR A 19 4.26 -2.09 6.39
C THR A 19 4.41 -1.04 7.48
N LEU A 20 5.00 -1.41 8.61
CA LEU A 20 5.26 -0.44 9.68
C LEU A 20 6.40 0.50 9.31
N ILE A 21 7.46 0.00 8.68
CA ILE A 21 8.59 0.83 8.29
C ILE A 21 8.23 1.76 7.13
N SER A 22 7.51 1.28 6.12
CA SER A 22 6.97 2.09 5.02
C SER A 22 6.05 3.18 5.54
N SER A 23 5.09 2.83 6.40
CA SER A 23 4.17 3.78 7.03
C SER A 23 4.90 4.77 7.93
N GLY A 24 5.90 4.32 8.68
CA GLY A 24 6.78 5.17 9.48
C GLY A 24 7.53 6.20 8.65
N LEU A 25 8.09 5.76 7.52
CA LEU A 25 8.84 6.61 6.59
C LEU A 25 7.91 7.61 5.93
N MET A 26 6.75 7.15 5.46
CA MET A 26 5.69 8.01 4.93
C MET A 26 5.28 9.07 5.96
N ARG A 27 5.11 8.70 7.24
CA ARG A 27 4.79 9.64 8.32
C ARG A 27 5.92 10.62 8.61
N ALA A 28 7.17 10.18 8.64
CA ALA A 28 8.34 11.03 8.86
C ALA A 28 8.45 12.10 7.76
N LEU A 29 8.39 11.67 6.50
CA LEU A 29 8.49 12.55 5.33
C LEU A 29 7.27 13.47 5.18
N SER A 30 6.06 12.99 5.48
CA SER A 30 4.83 13.80 5.42
C SER A 30 4.81 14.99 6.39
N LYS A 31 5.74 15.07 7.35
CA LYS A 31 5.92 16.27 8.19
C LYS A 31 6.57 17.43 7.43
N ARG A 32 7.27 17.15 6.32
CA ARG A 32 8.14 18.10 5.62
C ARG A 32 7.78 18.27 4.14
N ILE A 33 7.31 17.21 3.49
CA ILE A 33 7.04 17.14 2.05
C ILE A 33 5.75 16.38 1.76
N LYS A 34 5.24 16.51 0.53
CA LYS A 34 4.07 15.77 0.04
C LYS A 34 4.47 14.37 -0.40
N VAL A 35 4.04 13.37 0.36
CA VAL A 35 4.28 11.95 0.05
C VAL A 35 3.07 11.35 -0.65
N ARG A 36 3.29 10.66 -1.77
CA ARG A 36 2.26 9.81 -2.40
C ARG A 36 2.50 8.34 -2.04
N PRO A 37 1.58 7.71 -1.31
CA PRO A 37 1.71 6.29 -1.00
C PRO A 37 1.16 5.40 -2.13
N PHE A 38 1.87 4.32 -2.42
CA PHE A 38 1.46 3.27 -3.35
C PHE A 38 1.63 1.89 -2.69
N LYS A 39 0.82 0.93 -3.10
CA LYS A 39 0.91 -0.46 -2.64
C LYS A 39 0.97 -1.41 -3.83
N ALA A 40 1.93 -2.32 -3.85
CA ALA A 40 2.00 -3.36 -4.86
C ALA A 40 0.89 -4.39 -4.66
N GLY A 41 0.25 -4.80 -5.76
CA GLY A 41 -0.75 -5.86 -5.79
C GLY A 41 -2.11 -5.50 -5.16
N PRO A 42 -3.00 -6.50 -4.98
CA PRO A 42 -4.38 -6.32 -4.52
C PRO A 42 -4.48 -6.31 -3.00
N ASP A 43 -3.65 -5.52 -2.34
CA ASP A 43 -3.65 -5.39 -0.88
C ASP A 43 -4.43 -4.15 -0.45
N PHE A 44 -5.39 -4.34 0.45
CA PHE A 44 -6.28 -3.29 0.93
C PHE A 44 -5.97 -2.88 2.37
N ILE A 45 -5.36 -3.77 3.17
CA ILE A 45 -5.12 -3.53 4.59
C ILE A 45 -4.02 -2.48 4.75
N ASP A 46 -2.90 -2.69 4.05
CA ASP A 46 -1.74 -1.80 4.13
C ASP A 46 -2.05 -0.39 3.64
N THR A 47 -3.00 -0.25 2.69
CA THR A 47 -3.46 1.06 2.21
C THR A 47 -4.12 1.91 3.29
N GLY A 48 -4.76 1.27 4.29
CA GLY A 48 -5.27 1.94 5.48
C GLY A 48 -4.14 2.53 6.32
N TYR A 49 -3.07 1.77 6.54
CA TYR A 49 -1.88 2.24 7.27
C TYR A 49 -1.21 3.40 6.54
N HIS A 50 -1.08 3.31 5.21
CA HIS A 50 -0.57 4.40 4.38
C HIS A 50 -1.39 5.67 4.51
N LYS A 51 -2.73 5.55 4.46
CA LYS A 51 -3.64 6.68 4.58
C LYS A 51 -3.49 7.36 5.93
N ILE A 52 -3.39 6.58 7.01
CA ILE A 52 -3.11 7.12 8.34
C ILE A 52 -1.73 7.79 8.35
N ALA A 53 -0.67 7.12 7.89
CA ALA A 53 0.69 7.63 7.86
C ALA A 53 0.82 8.97 7.12
N THR A 54 0.10 9.12 6.01
CA THR A 54 0.12 10.31 5.13
C THR A 54 -1.01 11.30 5.42
N ARG A 55 -1.63 11.23 6.61
CA ARG A 55 -2.67 12.17 7.08
C ARG A 55 -3.87 12.30 6.12
N GLY A 56 -4.35 11.15 5.65
CA GLY A 56 -5.58 11.03 4.87
C GLY A 56 -5.36 10.86 3.37
N ILE A 57 -4.13 10.91 2.86
CA ILE A 57 -3.87 10.69 1.43
C ILE A 57 -4.08 9.19 1.12
N PRO A 58 -5.04 8.83 0.26
CA PRO A 58 -5.30 7.43 -0.04
C PRO A 58 -4.14 6.83 -0.86
N SER A 59 -3.83 5.56 -0.59
CA SER A 59 -2.85 4.82 -1.38
C SER A 59 -3.43 4.33 -2.69
N ILE A 60 -2.59 4.24 -3.72
CA ILE A 60 -2.95 3.65 -5.01
C ILE A 60 -2.32 2.28 -5.14
N ASN A 61 -3.14 1.29 -5.46
CA ASN A 61 -2.67 -0.04 -5.80
C ASN A 61 -1.97 -0.03 -7.17
N LEU A 62 -0.82 -0.67 -7.25
CA LEU A 62 -0.07 -0.96 -8.46
C LEU A 62 -0.08 -2.48 -8.66
N ASP A 63 -1.17 -2.97 -9.27
CA ASP A 63 -1.41 -4.39 -9.49
C ASP A 63 -1.07 -4.78 -10.92
N LEU A 64 0.04 -5.47 -11.11
CA LEU A 64 0.48 -5.94 -12.43
C LEU A 64 -0.45 -7.00 -13.04
N PHE A 65 -1.17 -7.77 -12.23
CA PHE A 65 -2.06 -8.82 -12.68
C PHE A 65 -3.36 -8.22 -13.24
N ILE A 66 -4.01 -7.35 -12.47
CA ILE A 66 -5.30 -6.76 -12.84
C ILE A 66 -5.13 -5.60 -13.83
N MET A 67 -4.18 -4.71 -13.58
CA MET A 67 -4.05 -3.47 -14.35
C MET A 67 -3.19 -3.69 -15.60
N GLY A 68 -2.26 -4.64 -15.56
CA GLY A 68 -1.23 -4.79 -16.59
C GLY A 68 -0.16 -3.70 -16.52
N LYS A 69 0.94 -3.91 -17.25
CA LYS A 69 2.16 -3.10 -17.14
C LYS A 69 1.93 -1.62 -17.48
N GLU A 70 1.19 -1.35 -18.56
CA GLU A 70 0.95 0.01 -19.05
C GLU A 70 0.12 0.81 -18.05
N ASN A 71 -0.99 0.25 -17.56
CA ASN A 71 -1.84 0.97 -16.61
C ASN A 71 -1.14 1.17 -15.26
N VAL A 72 -0.29 0.25 -14.80
CA VAL A 72 0.53 0.48 -13.60
C VAL A 72 1.44 1.70 -13.76
N ILE A 73 2.11 1.83 -14.90
CA ILE A 73 2.95 3.00 -15.19
C ILE A 73 2.08 4.27 -15.25
N ASN A 74 0.93 4.19 -15.92
CA ASN A 74 0.01 5.32 -16.06
C ASN A 74 -0.52 5.80 -14.71
N SER A 75 -0.93 4.88 -13.84
CA SER A 75 -1.41 5.18 -12.50
C SER A 75 -0.30 5.76 -11.63
N LEU A 76 0.91 5.19 -11.67
CA LEU A 76 2.05 5.77 -10.97
C LEU A 76 2.26 7.23 -11.39
N ILE A 77 2.40 7.50 -12.69
CA ILE A 77 2.65 8.86 -13.19
C ILE A 77 1.52 9.82 -12.83
N LYS A 78 0.26 9.43 -13.11
CA LYS A 78 -0.93 10.24 -12.85
C LYS A 78 -1.04 10.64 -11.38
N TYR A 79 -0.86 9.68 -10.47
CA TYR A 79 -1.06 9.92 -9.05
C TYR A 79 0.17 10.47 -8.33
N SER A 80 1.35 10.42 -8.96
CA SER A 80 2.55 11.12 -8.47
C SER A 80 2.53 12.63 -8.78
N LYS A 81 1.70 13.10 -9.73
CA LYS A 81 1.60 14.53 -10.06
C LYS A 81 1.28 15.37 -8.81
N GLY A 82 2.10 16.38 -8.55
CA GLY A 82 1.91 17.32 -7.43
C GLY A 82 2.42 16.83 -6.07
N TYR A 83 3.12 15.69 -6.03
CA TYR A 83 3.79 15.14 -4.86
C TYR A 83 5.32 15.20 -5.03
N ASP A 84 6.03 15.30 -3.91
CA ASP A 84 7.50 15.43 -3.89
C ASP A 84 8.20 14.06 -3.95
N ILE A 85 7.55 13.00 -3.46
CA ILE A 85 8.06 11.62 -3.51
C ILE A 85 6.91 10.61 -3.58
N SER A 86 7.14 9.55 -4.36
CA SER A 86 6.27 8.36 -4.38
C SER A 86 6.92 7.21 -3.62
N ILE A 87 6.21 6.65 -2.63
CA ILE A 87 6.70 5.51 -1.84
C ILE A 87 5.82 4.31 -2.14
N ILE A 88 6.41 3.30 -2.77
CA ILE A 88 5.73 2.06 -3.16
C ILE A 88 6.07 0.99 -2.13
N GLU A 89 5.09 0.54 -1.35
CA GLU A 89 5.27 -0.66 -0.53
C GLU A 89 5.06 -1.92 -1.39
N GLY A 90 6.01 -2.85 -1.35
CA GLY A 90 5.92 -4.15 -1.98
C GLY A 90 4.88 -5.09 -1.35
N VAL A 91 4.71 -6.26 -1.94
CA VAL A 91 3.89 -7.36 -1.41
C VAL A 91 4.77 -8.59 -1.22
N MET A 92 4.50 -9.38 -0.17
CA MET A 92 5.25 -10.60 0.17
C MET A 92 6.79 -10.37 0.22
N GLY A 93 7.62 -11.35 -0.15
CA GLY A 93 9.04 -11.15 -0.42
C GLY A 93 9.30 -10.56 -1.81
N LEU A 94 10.52 -10.07 -2.06
CA LEU A 94 10.89 -9.36 -3.29
C LEU A 94 10.52 -10.11 -4.58
N TYR A 95 10.72 -11.42 -4.61
CA TYR A 95 10.46 -12.27 -5.78
C TYR A 95 9.14 -13.04 -5.73
N ASP A 96 8.38 -12.91 -4.64
CA ASP A 96 7.13 -13.63 -4.46
C ASP A 96 5.98 -12.94 -5.19
N GLY A 97 5.08 -13.73 -5.76
CA GLY A 97 3.90 -13.27 -6.50
C GLY A 97 2.95 -14.44 -6.81
N ILE A 98 2.18 -14.35 -7.90
CA ILE A 98 1.37 -15.48 -8.36
C ILE A 98 2.29 -16.44 -9.12
N GLY A 99 2.75 -17.48 -8.43
CA GLY A 99 3.82 -18.33 -8.95
C GLY A 99 5.14 -17.56 -8.99
N LEU A 100 5.70 -17.39 -10.19
CA LEU A 100 6.93 -16.62 -10.42
C LEU A 100 6.67 -15.24 -11.06
N ASP A 101 5.40 -14.89 -11.25
CA ASP A 101 4.97 -13.65 -11.90
C ASP A 101 4.28 -12.68 -10.93
N TYR A 102 4.15 -11.44 -11.37
CA TYR A 102 3.52 -10.32 -10.66
C TYR A 102 4.17 -9.98 -9.32
N SER A 103 5.49 -10.22 -9.22
CA SER A 103 6.27 -9.97 -8.00
C SER A 103 6.64 -8.49 -7.82
N THR A 104 7.00 -8.14 -6.59
CA THR A 104 7.53 -6.81 -6.25
C THR A 104 8.77 -6.45 -7.09
N TYR A 105 9.62 -7.43 -7.39
CA TYR A 105 10.77 -7.28 -8.28
C TYR A 105 10.34 -6.90 -9.70
N GLN A 106 9.40 -7.62 -10.31
CA GLN A 106 8.92 -7.28 -11.65
C GLN A 106 8.30 -5.87 -11.69
N LEU A 107 7.58 -5.46 -10.63
CA LEU A 107 7.06 -4.11 -10.50
C LEU A 107 8.19 -3.07 -10.49
N SER A 108 9.27 -3.32 -9.75
CA SER A 108 10.44 -2.43 -9.71
C SER A 108 11.08 -2.24 -11.09
N GLU A 109 11.18 -3.30 -11.88
CA GLU A 109 11.76 -3.25 -13.23
C GLU A 109 10.88 -2.46 -14.20
N ILE A 110 9.57 -2.73 -14.19
CA ILE A 110 8.59 -2.03 -15.05
C ILE A 110 8.54 -0.55 -14.72
N THR A 111 8.57 -0.21 -13.43
CA THR A 111 8.51 1.18 -12.95
C THR A 111 9.90 1.82 -12.85
N LYS A 112 10.97 1.10 -13.21
CA LYS A 112 12.37 1.53 -13.06
C LYS A 112 12.66 2.16 -11.69
N THR A 113 12.12 1.57 -10.63
CA THR A 113 12.14 2.13 -9.29
C THR A 113 13.25 1.48 -8.46
N PRO A 114 14.16 2.26 -7.84
CA PRO A 114 15.18 1.70 -6.95
C PRO A 114 14.53 1.07 -5.71
N ILE A 115 15.09 -0.04 -5.26
CA ILE A 115 14.57 -0.83 -4.14
C ILE A 115 15.33 -0.50 -2.85
N ILE A 116 14.61 -0.30 -1.77
CA ILE A 116 15.11 -0.35 -0.39
C ILE A 116 14.61 -1.63 0.24
N LEU A 117 15.53 -2.47 0.72
CA LEU A 117 15.19 -3.72 1.39
C LEU A 117 15.09 -3.55 2.91
N ILE A 118 14.01 -4.06 3.47
CA ILE A 118 13.84 -4.26 4.90
C ILE A 118 14.24 -5.70 5.23
N ILE A 119 15.26 -5.86 6.07
CA ILE A 119 15.72 -7.18 6.53
C ILE A 119 15.43 -7.30 8.02
N ASN A 120 14.57 -8.25 8.38
CA ASN A 120 14.34 -8.56 9.78
C ASN A 120 15.53 -9.34 10.36
N CYS A 121 16.26 -8.70 11.26
CA CYS A 121 17.46 -9.24 11.90
C CYS A 121 17.18 -9.97 13.22
N GLU A 122 15.91 -10.19 13.57
CA GLU A 122 15.56 -11.03 14.72
C GLU A 122 16.19 -12.42 14.54
N ASN A 123 17.06 -12.79 15.50
CA ASN A 123 17.80 -14.05 15.53
C ASN A 123 18.80 -14.29 14.38
N ILE A 124 19.22 -13.26 13.63
CA ILE A 124 20.28 -13.38 12.62
C ILE A 124 21.30 -12.24 12.76
N GLY A 125 22.58 -12.53 12.48
CA GLY A 125 23.65 -11.54 12.41
C GLY A 125 24.18 -11.41 10.97
N SER A 126 25.41 -11.87 10.74
CA SER A 126 26.08 -11.81 9.43
C SER A 126 25.35 -12.54 8.29
N THR A 127 24.41 -13.44 8.58
CA THR A 127 23.54 -14.07 7.57
C THR A 127 22.72 -13.03 6.79
N ALA A 128 22.47 -11.86 7.38
CA ALA A 128 21.79 -10.76 6.69
C ALA A 128 22.49 -10.38 5.37
N GLY A 129 23.82 -10.28 5.37
CA GLY A 129 24.61 -10.01 4.16
C GLY A 129 24.46 -11.09 3.08
N ALA A 130 24.39 -12.36 3.48
CA ALA A 130 24.16 -13.46 2.53
C ALA A 130 22.76 -13.40 1.89
N ILE A 131 21.73 -13.06 2.68
CA ILE A 131 20.36 -12.86 2.18
C ILE A 131 20.33 -11.69 1.20
N ILE A 132 20.89 -10.54 1.57
CA ILE A 132 20.91 -9.34 0.72
C ILE A 132 21.64 -9.63 -0.59
N LYS A 133 22.81 -10.28 -0.53
CA LYS A 133 23.56 -10.66 -1.71
C LYS A 133 22.76 -11.62 -2.59
N GLY A 134 22.17 -12.66 -2.00
CA GLY A 134 21.33 -13.61 -2.74
C GLY A 134 20.15 -12.92 -3.44
N LEU A 135 19.44 -12.04 -2.74
CA LEU A 135 18.34 -11.27 -3.32
C LEU A 135 18.81 -10.33 -4.44
N LYS A 136 19.98 -9.70 -4.30
CA LYS A 136 20.54 -8.85 -5.34
C LYS A 136 20.93 -9.65 -6.57
N ASP A 137 21.72 -10.70 -6.38
CA ASP A 137 22.32 -11.48 -7.46
C ASP A 137 21.30 -12.38 -8.18
N TYR A 138 20.25 -12.85 -7.49
CA TYR A 138 19.24 -13.76 -8.06
C TYR A 138 18.52 -13.16 -9.27
N GLY A 139 18.02 -11.93 -9.14
CA GLY A 139 17.34 -11.22 -10.21
C GLY A 139 18.14 -10.07 -10.81
N ASN A 140 19.36 -9.79 -10.34
CA ASN A 140 20.08 -8.54 -10.61
C ASN A 140 19.26 -7.30 -10.20
N ALA A 141 18.58 -7.38 -9.06
CA ALA A 141 17.68 -6.33 -8.58
C ALA A 141 18.42 -5.04 -8.23
N LYS A 142 17.83 -3.89 -8.60
CA LYS A 142 18.34 -2.53 -8.28
C LYS A 142 18.13 -2.17 -6.81
N ILE A 143 18.71 -2.97 -5.91
CA ILE A 143 18.69 -2.71 -4.47
C ILE A 143 19.70 -1.59 -4.18
N ALA A 144 19.17 -0.40 -3.95
CA ALA A 144 19.93 0.81 -3.70
C ALA A 144 20.28 0.99 -2.21
N GLY A 145 19.51 0.37 -1.31
CA GLY A 145 19.81 0.42 0.11
C GLY A 145 19.10 -0.63 0.96
N VAL A 146 19.54 -0.77 2.20
CA VAL A 146 19.00 -1.71 3.18
C VAL A 146 18.75 -1.00 4.50
N ILE A 147 17.61 -1.31 5.12
CA ILE A 147 17.31 -0.96 6.52
C ILE A 147 17.17 -2.27 7.30
N PHE A 148 17.92 -2.40 8.39
CA PHE A 148 17.77 -3.54 9.29
C PHE A 148 16.65 -3.31 10.29
N ASN A 149 15.78 -4.29 10.47
CA ASN A 149 14.69 -4.23 11.43
C ASN A 149 14.97 -5.14 12.64
N LYS A 150 14.42 -4.79 13.80
CA LYS A 150 14.51 -5.54 15.06
C LYS A 150 15.96 -5.81 15.52
N ILE A 151 16.83 -4.81 15.39
CA ILE A 151 18.18 -4.89 15.95
C ILE A 151 18.14 -4.80 17.48
N SER A 152 18.89 -5.66 18.17
CA SER A 152 18.88 -5.77 19.64
C SER A 152 19.92 -4.89 20.34
N SER A 153 20.97 -4.44 19.64
CA SER A 153 22.03 -3.58 20.18
C SER A 153 22.89 -2.99 19.06
N GLU A 154 23.71 -1.97 19.36
CA GLU A 154 24.69 -1.43 18.41
C GLU A 154 25.70 -2.49 17.93
N GLY A 155 26.13 -3.38 18.83
CA GLY A 155 27.00 -4.50 18.46
C GLY A 155 26.36 -5.40 17.40
N HIS A 156 25.07 -5.73 17.58
CA HIS A 156 24.30 -6.48 16.60
C HIS A 156 24.19 -5.73 15.27
N PHE A 157 23.88 -4.43 15.27
CA PHE A 157 23.88 -3.61 14.05
C PHE A 157 25.22 -3.69 13.31
N ASN A 158 26.34 -3.54 14.01
CA ASN A 158 27.67 -3.56 13.42
C ASN A 158 28.00 -4.92 12.77
N TYR A 159 27.58 -6.03 13.36
CA TYR A 159 27.73 -7.37 12.75
C TYR A 159 26.94 -7.48 11.45
N CYS A 160 25.66 -7.09 11.46
CA CYS A 160 24.82 -7.11 10.26
C CYS A 160 25.38 -6.20 9.17
N LYS A 161 25.71 -4.94 9.52
CA LYS A 161 26.28 -3.94 8.61
C LYS A 161 27.58 -4.42 7.96
N SER A 162 28.50 -4.97 8.74
CA SER A 162 29.81 -5.44 8.23
C SER A 162 29.70 -6.65 7.29
N SER A 163 28.57 -7.36 7.30
CA SER A 163 28.33 -8.47 6.39
C SER A 163 27.85 -8.03 4.99
N VAL A 164 27.40 -6.77 4.84
CA VAL A 164 26.95 -6.20 3.57
C VAL A 164 28.14 -5.57 2.85
N LYS A 165 28.30 -5.85 1.55
CA LYS A 165 29.44 -5.38 0.75
C LYS A 165 29.06 -4.31 -0.28
N ASP A 166 28.17 -4.66 -1.20
CA ASP A 166 27.91 -3.86 -2.40
C ASP A 166 26.56 -3.12 -2.35
N THR A 167 26.02 -2.93 -1.15
CA THR A 167 24.73 -2.28 -0.93
C THR A 167 24.83 -1.36 0.26
N GLU A 168 24.28 -0.16 0.12
CA GLU A 168 24.31 0.83 1.19
C GLU A 168 23.41 0.41 2.36
N VAL A 169 23.94 0.52 3.58
CA VAL A 169 23.17 0.31 4.80
C VAL A 169 22.70 1.66 5.28
N LEU A 170 21.41 1.93 5.08
CA LEU A 170 20.76 3.22 5.37
C LEU A 170 20.51 3.44 6.86
N GLY A 171 20.56 2.36 7.66
CA GLY A 171 20.38 2.44 9.10
C GLY A 171 19.71 1.19 9.65
N TYR A 172 19.13 1.32 10.84
CA TYR A 172 18.40 0.23 11.47
C TYR A 172 17.23 0.73 12.31
N ILE A 173 16.36 -0.20 12.71
CA ILE A 173 15.30 0.01 13.68
C ILE A 173 15.58 -0.91 14.87
N PRO A 174 15.73 -0.35 16.09
CA PRO A 174 15.91 -1.17 17.28
C PRO A 174 14.63 -1.96 17.58
N PHE A 175 14.78 -3.11 18.23
CA PHE A 175 13.65 -3.83 18.79
C PHE A 175 12.95 -2.94 19.83
N SER A 176 11.66 -2.70 19.65
CA SER A 176 10.83 -1.94 20.58
C SER A 176 9.54 -2.68 20.87
N LYS A 177 9.25 -2.89 22.16
CA LYS A 177 7.99 -3.49 22.63
C LYS A 177 6.78 -2.60 22.34
N ASP A 178 6.99 -1.31 22.11
CA ASP A 178 5.95 -0.34 21.76
C ASP A 178 5.58 -0.37 20.26
N VAL A 179 6.30 -1.17 19.46
CA VAL A 179 6.07 -1.38 18.02
C VAL A 179 5.56 -2.82 17.79
N ILE A 180 4.56 -3.22 18.57
CA ILE A 180 3.84 -4.48 18.37
C ILE A 180 2.48 -4.13 17.77
N VAL A 181 2.31 -4.42 16.48
CA VAL A 181 0.98 -4.49 15.87
C VAL A 181 0.57 -5.95 15.85
N PRO A 182 -0.59 -6.30 16.41
CA PRO A 182 -1.05 -7.68 16.37
C PRO A 182 -1.25 -8.12 14.91
N SER A 183 -0.98 -9.38 14.61
CA SER A 183 -1.18 -9.99 13.30
C SER A 183 -2.40 -10.93 13.33
N ARG A 184 -3.17 -10.98 12.23
CA ARG A 184 -4.21 -11.99 11.97
C ARG A 184 -3.76 -12.95 10.86
N HIS A 185 -4.57 -13.99 10.63
CA HIS A 185 -4.36 -15.10 9.69
C HIS A 185 -3.82 -14.74 8.27
N LEU A 186 -3.95 -13.48 7.83
CA LEU A 186 -3.53 -12.97 6.51
C LEU A 186 -2.89 -11.57 6.57
N GLY A 187 -2.18 -11.21 7.64
CA GLY A 187 -1.45 -9.93 7.74
C GLY A 187 -1.85 -9.09 8.96
N LEU A 188 -1.71 -7.76 8.86
CA LEU A 188 -2.04 -6.84 9.97
C LEU A 188 -3.56 -6.72 10.17
N TYR A 189 -3.98 -6.20 11.33
CA TYR A 189 -5.39 -5.83 11.54
C TYR A 189 -5.77 -4.67 10.62
N THR A 190 -7.00 -4.65 10.13
CA THR A 190 -7.57 -3.50 9.41
C THR A 190 -7.58 -2.27 10.32
N THR A 191 -7.53 -1.07 9.73
CA THR A 191 -7.55 0.18 10.50
C THR A 191 -8.88 0.44 11.20
N GLU A 192 -9.95 -0.25 10.81
CA GLU A 192 -11.25 -0.19 11.46
C GLU A 192 -11.30 -1.05 12.74
N ASP A 193 -10.52 -2.14 12.78
CA ASP A 193 -10.43 -3.02 13.95
C ASP A 193 -9.33 -2.60 14.95
N TYR A 194 -8.30 -1.89 14.48
CA TYR A 194 -7.16 -1.46 15.30
C TYR A 194 -6.65 -0.12 14.81
N ASN A 195 -6.36 0.81 15.73
CA ASN A 195 -5.77 2.10 15.38
C ASN A 195 -4.23 2.03 15.41
N PRO A 196 -3.54 2.01 14.25
CA PRO A 196 -2.09 1.91 14.21
C PRO A 196 -1.36 3.24 14.40
N GLU A 197 -2.06 4.35 14.63
CA GLU A 197 -1.48 5.71 14.73
C GLU A 197 -0.34 5.77 15.76
N LYS A 198 -0.50 5.12 16.93
CA LYS A 198 0.57 5.07 17.95
C LYS A 198 1.80 4.33 17.43
N ALA A 199 1.62 3.16 16.82
CA ALA A 199 2.72 2.36 16.28
C ALA A 199 3.44 3.12 15.15
N ILE A 200 2.69 3.72 14.22
CA ILE A 200 3.21 4.53 13.10
C ILE A 200 4.02 5.72 13.62
N ASN A 201 3.55 6.41 14.66
CA ASN A 201 4.28 7.54 15.24
C ASN A 201 5.56 7.09 15.95
N THR A 202 5.55 5.94 16.64
CA THR A 202 6.75 5.39 17.27
C THR A 202 7.81 5.02 16.23
N ILE A 203 7.43 4.26 15.19
CA ILE A 203 8.38 3.84 14.14
C ILE A 203 8.87 5.04 13.31
N SER A 204 8.02 6.06 13.08
CA SER A 204 8.44 7.32 12.44
C SER A 204 9.56 8.01 13.23
N LYS A 205 9.48 8.06 14.56
CA LYS A 205 10.54 8.65 15.40
C LYS A 205 11.83 7.83 15.35
N LEU A 206 11.71 6.50 15.39
CA LEU A 206 12.88 5.62 15.28
C LEU A 206 13.56 5.76 13.92
N LEU A 207 12.80 5.90 12.83
CA LEU A 207 13.36 6.18 11.51
C LEU A 207 14.11 7.51 11.47
N GLU A 208 13.56 8.57 12.07
CA GLU A 208 14.22 9.87 12.14
C GLU A 208 15.52 9.85 12.97
N GLU A 209 15.65 8.91 13.92
CA GLU A 209 16.80 8.80 14.81
C GLU A 209 17.89 7.86 14.27
N TYR A 210 17.50 6.73 13.66
CA TYR A 210 18.41 5.63 13.34
C TYR A 210 18.58 5.33 11.85
N VAL A 211 17.88 6.05 10.97
CA VAL A 211 17.94 5.85 9.51
C VAL A 211 18.25 7.17 8.81
N ASP A 212 19.14 7.10 7.82
CA ASP A 212 19.53 8.23 6.97
C ASP A 212 18.41 8.55 5.96
N ILE A 213 17.51 9.44 6.37
CA ILE A 213 16.38 9.90 5.57
C ILE A 213 16.84 10.70 4.35
N ASP A 214 17.93 11.45 4.47
CA ASP A 214 18.44 12.26 3.37
C ASP A 214 18.98 11.35 2.26
N LYS A 215 19.68 10.26 2.62
CA LYS A 215 20.10 9.23 1.67
C LYS A 215 18.93 8.52 1.00
N ILE A 216 17.85 8.27 1.72
CA ILE A 216 16.61 7.74 1.12
C ILE A 216 16.06 8.70 0.05
N MET A 217 16.08 10.00 0.31
CA MET A 217 15.66 11.01 -0.68
C MET A 217 16.62 11.06 -1.88
N GLU A 218 17.94 10.93 -1.68
CA GLU A 218 18.90 10.82 -2.79
C GLU A 218 18.60 9.60 -3.67
N ILE A 219 18.34 8.44 -3.07
CA ILE A 219 17.93 7.22 -3.79
C ILE A 219 16.64 7.49 -4.56
N ALA A 220 15.64 8.12 -3.94
CA ALA A 220 14.37 8.44 -4.60
C ALA A 220 14.58 9.29 -5.85
N ASN A 221 15.43 10.32 -5.77
CA ASN A 221 15.76 11.22 -6.89
C ASN A 221 16.63 10.55 -7.97
N SER A 222 17.28 9.42 -7.68
CA SER A 222 18.03 8.65 -8.68
C SER A 222 17.16 7.76 -9.56
N ALA A 223 15.85 7.67 -9.27
CA ALA A 223 14.93 6.87 -10.06
C ALA A 223 14.89 7.35 -11.51
N GLU A 224 15.00 6.42 -12.46
CA GLU A 224 15.04 6.77 -13.89
C GLU A 224 13.73 7.42 -14.35
N ASP A 225 13.76 8.13 -15.47
CA ASP A 225 12.55 8.73 -15.99
C ASP A 225 11.56 7.69 -16.52
N LEU A 226 10.27 8.01 -16.34
CA LEU A 226 9.15 7.25 -16.88
C LEU A 226 8.66 7.86 -18.21
N PRO A 227 7.96 7.08 -19.06
CA PRO A 227 7.35 7.61 -20.27
C PRO A 227 6.33 8.71 -19.92
N GLU A 228 6.04 9.59 -20.89
CA GLU A 228 4.91 10.51 -20.74
C GLU A 228 3.60 9.79 -21.03
N VAL A 229 2.54 10.17 -20.32
CA VAL A 229 1.19 9.62 -20.51
C VAL A 229 0.24 10.77 -20.79
N SER A 230 -0.61 10.60 -21.80
CA SER A 230 -1.71 11.52 -22.05
C SER A 230 -2.81 11.33 -21.01
N ASP A 231 -3.23 12.40 -20.35
CA ASP A 231 -4.44 12.35 -19.55
C ASP A 231 -5.63 12.21 -20.50
N LEU A 232 -6.37 11.10 -20.38
CA LEU A 232 -7.68 10.98 -21.04
C LEU A 232 -8.68 11.85 -20.26
N GLU A 233 -8.98 13.03 -20.81
CA GLU A 233 -10.09 13.85 -20.36
C GLU A 233 -11.42 13.19 -20.77
N ILE A 234 -12.28 12.94 -19.80
CA ILE A 234 -13.67 12.56 -20.04
C ILE A 234 -14.50 13.79 -19.71
N GLN A 235 -15.35 14.21 -20.65
CA GLN A 235 -16.24 15.35 -20.45
C GLN A 235 -17.26 15.07 -19.34
N ASP A 236 -17.46 16.04 -18.46
CA ASP A 236 -18.51 16.03 -17.44
C ASP A 236 -19.88 16.02 -18.14
N THR A 237 -20.63 14.93 -17.98
CA THR A 237 -22.08 14.88 -18.24
C THR A 237 -22.84 15.12 -16.93
N GLU A 238 -24.15 15.35 -16.98
CA GLU A 238 -24.98 15.31 -15.76
C GLU A 238 -24.70 14.03 -14.98
N LYS A 239 -24.29 14.18 -13.71
CA LYS A 239 -23.77 13.08 -12.91
C LYS A 239 -24.90 12.25 -12.34
N LYS A 240 -25.04 11.03 -12.86
CA LYS A 240 -25.82 9.94 -12.27
C LYS A 240 -25.38 9.64 -10.83
N VAL A 241 -26.22 9.01 -10.03
CA VAL A 241 -25.88 8.68 -8.62
C VAL A 241 -25.28 7.28 -8.55
N ALA A 242 -24.10 7.14 -7.94
CA ALA A 242 -23.53 5.84 -7.59
C ALA A 242 -23.49 5.69 -6.06
N ALA A 243 -24.22 4.71 -5.55
CA ALA A 243 -24.19 4.29 -4.16
C ALA A 243 -23.05 3.28 -3.94
N ILE A 244 -22.05 3.62 -3.13
CA ILE A 244 -20.92 2.72 -2.82
C ILE A 244 -21.02 2.28 -1.36
N ALA A 245 -21.06 0.98 -1.10
CA ALA A 245 -21.05 0.46 0.26
C ALA A 245 -19.72 0.84 0.95
N TYR A 246 -19.71 1.39 2.15
CA TYR A 246 -18.44 1.73 2.81
C TYR A 246 -18.58 1.68 4.32
N ASP A 247 -18.11 0.59 4.91
CA ASP A 247 -18.04 0.38 6.36
C ASP A 247 -17.07 -0.75 6.73
N ALA A 248 -17.11 -1.24 7.98
CA ALA A 248 -16.23 -2.30 8.44
C ALA A 248 -16.40 -3.63 7.68
N ALA A 249 -17.59 -3.90 7.11
CA ALA A 249 -17.85 -5.10 6.32
C ALA A 249 -17.38 -4.94 4.87
N PHE A 250 -17.48 -3.73 4.30
CA PHE A 250 -17.12 -3.43 2.91
C PHE A 250 -16.19 -2.23 2.82
N ASN A 251 -14.87 -2.46 2.91
CA ASN A 251 -13.85 -1.40 2.84
C ASN A 251 -12.69 -1.72 1.89
N PHE A 252 -12.76 -2.80 1.11
CA PHE A 252 -11.71 -3.15 0.16
C PHE A 252 -12.03 -2.56 -1.21
N TYR A 253 -11.45 -1.39 -1.47
CA TYR A 253 -11.60 -0.66 -2.72
C TYR A 253 -10.26 -0.21 -3.29
N TYR A 254 -10.12 -0.30 -4.61
CA TYR A 254 -9.08 0.44 -5.31
C TYR A 254 -9.51 1.90 -5.37
N GLN A 255 -8.71 2.80 -4.79
CA GLN A 255 -9.01 4.23 -4.84
C GLN A 255 -9.18 4.74 -6.28
N GLU A 256 -8.42 4.18 -7.23
CA GLU A 256 -8.54 4.55 -8.63
C GLU A 256 -9.90 4.21 -9.24
N ASN A 257 -10.54 3.09 -8.84
CA ASN A 257 -11.89 2.75 -9.30
C ASN A 257 -12.89 3.82 -8.85
N ILE A 258 -12.80 4.26 -7.59
CA ILE A 258 -13.65 5.32 -7.04
C ILE A 258 -13.40 6.65 -7.77
N ASP A 259 -12.14 7.00 -8.02
CA ASP A 259 -11.78 8.24 -8.72
C ASP A 259 -12.27 8.26 -10.17
N ILE A 260 -12.24 7.11 -10.86
CA ILE A 260 -12.81 6.96 -12.19
C ILE A 260 -14.33 7.12 -12.14
N LEU A 261 -15.01 6.49 -11.17
CA LEU A 261 -16.45 6.62 -11.01
C LEU A 261 -16.88 8.07 -10.72
N LYS A 262 -16.11 8.84 -9.92
CA LYS A 262 -16.37 10.27 -9.62
C LYS A 262 -16.39 11.16 -10.87
N ARG A 263 -15.79 10.72 -11.98
CA ARG A 263 -15.82 11.44 -13.26
C ARG A 263 -17.18 11.33 -13.97
N LYS A 264 -17.97 10.29 -13.67
CA LYS A 264 -19.28 10.04 -14.31
C LYS A 264 -20.46 10.06 -13.34
N PHE A 265 -20.19 9.85 -12.06
CA PHE A 265 -21.19 9.70 -11.02
C PHE A 265 -20.95 10.64 -9.85
N GLN A 266 -22.04 11.10 -9.25
CA GLN A 266 -22.04 11.62 -7.88
C GLN A 266 -21.99 10.41 -6.94
N ILE A 267 -20.87 10.27 -6.23
CA ILE A 267 -20.68 9.19 -5.28
C ILE A 267 -21.41 9.51 -3.97
N LYS A 268 -22.26 8.58 -3.54
CA LYS A 268 -22.85 8.54 -2.20
C LYS A 268 -22.38 7.27 -1.51
N PHE A 269 -21.60 7.41 -0.44
CA PHE A 269 -21.26 6.28 0.41
C PHE A 269 -22.46 5.94 1.31
N PHE A 270 -22.67 4.65 1.58
CA PHE A 270 -23.66 4.18 2.55
C PHE A 270 -23.09 3.01 3.34
N SER A 271 -23.49 2.85 4.60
CA SER A 271 -23.12 1.71 5.44
C SER A 271 -24.23 0.65 5.47
N PRO A 272 -24.00 -0.53 4.85
CA PRO A 272 -24.85 -1.70 5.06
C PRO A 272 -25.04 -2.10 6.52
N LEU A 273 -24.00 -2.00 7.35
CA LEU A 273 -24.08 -2.35 8.77
C LEU A 273 -25.03 -1.42 9.55
N ASN A 274 -25.09 -0.15 9.18
CA ASN A 274 -25.96 0.84 9.84
C ASN A 274 -27.36 0.94 9.22
N GLY A 275 -27.71 0.09 8.25
CA GLY A 275 -29.02 0.15 7.59
C GLY A 275 -29.21 1.36 6.69
N GLU A 276 -28.13 1.99 6.24
CA GLU A 276 -28.20 3.15 5.36
C GLU A 276 -28.62 2.75 3.94
N THR A 277 -29.29 3.67 3.27
CA THR A 277 -29.75 3.51 1.89
C THR A 277 -29.54 4.80 1.12
N VAL A 278 -29.57 4.70 -0.21
CA VAL A 278 -29.45 5.85 -1.11
C VAL A 278 -30.73 5.96 -1.94
N GLU A 279 -31.26 7.16 -2.05
CA GLU A 279 -32.43 7.44 -2.91
C GLU A 279 -32.03 7.36 -4.39
N ASP A 280 -32.81 6.57 -5.15
CA ASP A 280 -32.76 6.39 -6.60
C ASP A 280 -31.34 6.32 -7.21
N PRO A 281 -30.49 5.36 -6.77
CA PRO A 281 -29.16 5.18 -7.35
C PRO A 281 -29.26 4.66 -8.79
N ASP A 282 -28.39 5.15 -9.67
CA ASP A 282 -28.17 4.59 -11.01
C ASP A 282 -27.25 3.36 -10.98
N LEU A 283 -26.35 3.32 -10.00
CA LEU A 283 -25.38 2.26 -9.76
C LEU A 283 -25.28 1.98 -8.26
N ILE A 284 -25.28 0.71 -7.87
CA ILE A 284 -24.86 0.24 -6.55
C ILE A 284 -23.55 -0.51 -6.72
N TYR A 285 -22.52 -0.14 -5.97
CA TYR A 285 -21.24 -0.82 -5.95
C TYR A 285 -20.94 -1.33 -4.53
N ILE A 286 -20.80 -2.65 -4.39
CA ILE A 286 -20.48 -3.35 -3.16
C ILE A 286 -19.09 -3.98 -3.37
N GLY A 287 -18.06 -3.38 -2.80
CA GLY A 287 -16.69 -3.86 -2.89
C GLY A 287 -16.42 -5.05 -1.97
N GLY A 288 -15.14 -5.35 -1.82
CA GLY A 288 -14.71 -6.43 -0.93
C GLY A 288 -14.67 -6.01 0.54
N GLY A 289 -14.35 -6.99 1.38
CA GLY A 289 -14.17 -6.85 2.81
C GLY A 289 -14.37 -8.21 3.48
N TYR A 290 -14.70 -8.21 4.76
CA TYR A 290 -14.94 -9.42 5.54
C TYR A 290 -16.39 -9.47 6.07
N PRO A 291 -17.41 -9.52 5.20
CA PRO A 291 -18.81 -9.52 5.61
C PRO A 291 -19.17 -10.73 6.49
N GLU A 292 -18.40 -11.82 6.42
CA GLU A 292 -18.58 -13.02 7.24
C GLU A 292 -18.42 -12.75 8.74
N LEU A 293 -17.74 -11.66 9.12
CA LEU A 293 -17.60 -11.23 10.51
C LEU A 293 -18.85 -10.50 11.02
N TYR A 294 -19.76 -10.09 10.14
CA TYR A 294 -20.91 -9.24 10.42
C TYR A 294 -22.23 -9.80 9.90
N LEU A 295 -22.32 -11.14 9.72
CA LEU A 295 -23.48 -11.77 9.08
C LEU A 295 -24.80 -11.45 9.76
N LYS A 296 -24.84 -11.37 11.09
CA LYS A 296 -26.08 -11.10 11.84
C LYS A 296 -26.56 -9.66 11.65
N GLU A 297 -25.62 -8.73 11.69
CA GLU A 297 -25.84 -7.31 11.46
C GLU A 297 -26.31 -7.07 10.03
N LEU A 298 -25.66 -7.69 9.04
CA LEU A 298 -26.02 -7.59 7.63
C LEU A 298 -27.39 -8.24 7.32
N GLU A 299 -27.69 -9.40 7.92
CA GLU A 299 -28.98 -10.08 7.74
C GLU A 299 -30.15 -9.28 8.31
N SER A 300 -29.95 -8.63 9.46
CA SER A 300 -30.97 -7.78 10.10
C SER A 300 -31.09 -6.39 9.50
N SER A 301 -30.10 -5.95 8.70
CA SER A 301 -30.08 -4.63 8.07
C SER A 301 -31.14 -4.49 6.98
N ILE A 302 -31.86 -3.36 7.00
CA ILE A 302 -32.83 -2.99 5.96
C ILE A 302 -32.16 -2.78 4.59
N THR A 303 -30.85 -2.53 4.56
CA THR A 303 -30.08 -2.36 3.33
C THR A 303 -30.21 -3.56 2.40
N SER A 304 -30.26 -4.79 2.93
CA SER A 304 -30.44 -6.01 2.13
C SER A 304 -31.76 -5.99 1.31
N SER A 305 -32.84 -5.57 1.96
CA SER A 305 -34.16 -5.43 1.34
C SER A 305 -34.21 -4.27 0.35
N TRP A 306 -33.51 -3.17 0.65
CA TRP A 306 -33.35 -2.04 -0.26
C TRP A 306 -32.58 -2.43 -1.53
N ILE A 307 -31.42 -3.10 -1.42
CA ILE A 307 -30.64 -3.60 -2.56
C ILE A 307 -31.51 -4.50 -3.44
N LYS A 308 -32.26 -5.42 -2.84
CA LYS A 308 -33.17 -6.31 -3.56
C LYS A 308 -34.25 -5.54 -4.33
N LYS A 309 -34.83 -4.51 -3.72
CA LYS A 309 -35.83 -3.63 -4.36
C LYS A 309 -35.23 -2.86 -5.54
N GLU A 310 -34.04 -2.29 -5.39
CA GLU A 310 -33.34 -1.58 -6.46
C GLU A 310 -32.97 -2.51 -7.63
N SER A 311 -32.57 -3.75 -7.33
CA SER A 311 -32.36 -4.78 -8.36
C SER A 311 -33.61 -5.02 -9.21
N TYR A 312 -34.79 -5.16 -8.58
CA TYR A 312 -36.06 -5.31 -9.32
C TYR A 312 -36.49 -4.08 -10.11
N LYS A 313 -36.04 -2.87 -9.73
CA LYS A 313 -36.23 -1.65 -10.53
C LYS A 313 -35.31 -1.56 -11.75
N GLY A 314 -34.28 -2.42 -11.83
CA GLY A 314 -33.31 -2.42 -12.93
C GLY A 314 -32.05 -1.60 -12.66
N THR A 315 -31.83 -1.15 -11.42
CA THR A 315 -30.59 -0.48 -10.99
C THR A 315 -29.40 -1.40 -11.25
N LYS A 316 -28.30 -0.84 -11.78
CA LYS A 316 -27.08 -1.63 -12.03
C LYS A 316 -26.37 -1.90 -10.71
N ILE A 317 -25.98 -3.16 -10.49
CA ILE A 317 -25.29 -3.57 -9.27
C ILE A 317 -23.96 -4.22 -9.67
N LEU A 318 -22.87 -3.74 -9.09
CA LEU A 318 -21.54 -4.33 -9.17
C LEU A 318 -21.17 -4.84 -7.77
N ALA A 319 -20.77 -6.10 -7.69
CA ALA A 319 -20.35 -6.75 -6.45
C ALA A 319 -18.99 -7.45 -6.67
N GLU A 320 -18.08 -7.32 -5.71
CA GLU A 320 -16.72 -7.85 -5.81
C GLU A 320 -16.28 -8.53 -4.50
N CYS A 321 -15.62 -9.68 -4.58
CA CYS A 321 -15.09 -10.40 -3.42
C CYS A 321 -16.16 -10.62 -2.34
N GLY A 322 -16.00 -10.07 -1.12
CA GLY A 322 -17.01 -10.14 -0.06
C GLY A 322 -18.37 -9.51 -0.43
N GLY A 323 -18.43 -8.66 -1.45
CA GLY A 323 -19.70 -8.13 -1.94
C GLY A 323 -20.59 -9.17 -2.66
N LEU A 324 -20.03 -10.30 -3.13
CA LEU A 324 -20.73 -11.39 -3.84
C LEU A 324 -21.49 -12.31 -2.88
#